data_AF-A0A0S8GZA6-F1
#
_entry.id   AF-A0A0S8GZA6-F1
#
_cell.length_a   1.000
_cell.length_b   1.000
_cell.length_c   1.000
_cell.angle_alpha   90.00
_cell.angle_beta   90.00
_cell.angle_gamma   90.00
#
_symmetry.space_group_name_H-M   'P 1'
#
loop_
_entity.id
_entity.type
_entity.pdbx_description
1 polymer ?
#
loop_
_entity_poly.entity_id
_entity_poly.type
_entity_poly.pdbx_seq_one_letter_code
_entity_poly.pdbx_strand_id
1 'polypeptide(L)'
;MAQERAVDMSGVWEISSETPRGTMTRKVTFEQDGSSLTGTMETRMGSVPIQNGSVEGNKLSFTVVFSRGERSFEMTYSGTVEGDTAKGTYQTSRGEVEWTATRVEEG
;
A
#
# COMPACT_ATOMS: atom_id res chain seq x y z
N MET A 1 2.93 27.05 -7.76
CA MET A 1 4.05 26.35 -7.09
C MET A 1 4.21 25.01 -7.79
N ALA A 2 5.40 24.71 -8.31
CA ALA A 2 5.65 23.41 -8.93
C ALA A 2 5.83 22.41 -7.80
N GLN A 3 4.80 21.60 -7.55
CA GLN A 3 4.97 20.39 -6.75
C GLN A 3 5.93 19.52 -7.56
N GLU A 4 7.14 19.26 -7.03
CA GLU A 4 7.98 18.17 -7.52
C GLU A 4 7.05 16.97 -7.67
N ARG A 5 6.84 16.51 -8.91
CA ARG A 5 5.80 15.53 -9.20
C ARG A 5 6.16 14.23 -8.50
N ALA A 6 5.55 14.01 -7.34
CA ALA A 6 5.46 12.70 -6.75
C ALA A 6 4.84 11.76 -7.80
N VAL A 7 5.27 10.51 -7.80
CA VAL A 7 4.64 9.49 -8.64
C VAL A 7 3.16 9.45 -8.32
N ASP A 8 2.35 9.39 -9.37
CA ASP A 8 0.91 9.26 -9.22
C ASP A 8 0.59 7.82 -8.83
N MET A 9 0.06 7.66 -7.62
CA MET A 9 -0.43 6.40 -7.08
C MET A 9 -1.93 6.23 -7.27
N SER A 10 -2.65 7.24 -7.76
CA SER A 10 -4.11 7.17 -7.87
C SER A 10 -4.57 6.03 -8.80
N GLY A 11 -5.61 5.32 -8.38
CA GLY A 11 -6.18 4.19 -9.10
C GLY A 11 -6.09 2.87 -8.34
N VAL A 12 -6.34 1.76 -9.04
CA VAL A 12 -6.35 0.42 -8.47
C VAL A 12 -4.99 -0.22 -8.65
N TRP A 13 -4.47 -0.80 -7.57
CA TRP A 13 -3.20 -1.52 -7.55
C TRP A 13 -3.41 -2.90 -6.96
N GLU A 14 -2.68 -3.88 -7.48
CA GLU A 14 -2.62 -5.21 -6.90
C GLU A 14 -1.29 -5.36 -6.17
N ILE A 15 -1.35 -5.45 -4.84
CA ILE A 15 -0.21 -5.71 -3.97
C ILE A 15 -0.06 -7.22 -3.81
N SER A 16 1.12 -7.74 -4.13
CA SER A 16 1.58 -9.09 -3.85
C SER A 16 2.59 -9.07 -2.71
N SER A 17 2.42 -9.94 -1.71
CA SER A 17 3.34 -10.04 -0.58
C SER A 17 3.80 -11.46 -0.38
N GLU A 18 5.11 -11.66 -0.18
CA GLU A 18 5.68 -12.98 0.06
C GLU A 18 5.69 -13.27 1.55
N THR A 19 4.72 -14.06 2.01
CA THR A 19 4.66 -14.45 3.42
C THR A 19 5.19 -15.87 3.59
N PRO A 20 5.59 -16.29 4.81
CA PRO A 20 5.92 -17.70 5.09
C PRO A 20 4.77 -18.68 4.82
N ARG A 21 3.53 -18.18 4.63
CA ARG A 21 2.35 -18.98 4.28
C ARG A 21 2.11 -19.07 2.77
N GLY A 22 2.96 -18.46 1.95
CA GLY A 22 2.81 -18.31 0.51
C GLY A 22 2.54 -16.88 0.08
N THR A 23 2.50 -16.68 -1.24
CA THR A 23 2.21 -15.40 -1.88
C THR A 23 0.76 -15.00 -1.61
N MET A 24 0.56 -13.77 -1.15
CA MET A 24 -0.76 -13.20 -0.90
C MET A 24 -0.95 -11.95 -1.76
N THR A 25 -1.94 -11.99 -2.65
CA THR A 25 -2.36 -10.83 -3.44
C THR A 25 -3.54 -10.11 -2.79
N ARG A 26 -3.58 -8.78 -2.90
CA ARG A 26 -4.61 -7.89 -2.37
C ARG A 26 -4.80 -6.74 -3.35
N LYS A 27 -6.05 -6.34 -3.55
CA LYS A 27 -6.35 -5.11 -4.31
C LYS A 27 -6.38 -3.92 -3.37
N VAL A 28 -5.90 -2.79 -3.84
CA VAL A 28 -5.95 -1.53 -3.11
C VAL A 28 -6.32 -0.43 -4.08
N THR A 29 -7.26 0.40 -3.67
CA THR A 29 -7.63 1.61 -4.39
C THR A 29 -6.98 2.78 -3.68
N PHE A 30 -6.06 3.44 -4.35
CA PHE A 30 -5.37 4.62 -3.85
C PHE A 30 -5.98 5.88 -4.44
N GLU A 31 -6.05 6.91 -3.60
CA GLU A 31 -6.45 8.27 -3.95
C GLU A 31 -5.33 9.19 -3.47
N GLN A 32 -4.78 10.01 -4.36
CA GLN A 32 -3.67 10.89 -4.03
C GLN A 32 -4.09 12.35 -4.18
N ASP A 33 -3.92 13.12 -3.11
CA ASP A 33 -4.11 14.57 -3.09
C ASP A 33 -2.76 15.25 -2.79
N GLY A 34 -2.07 15.63 -3.87
CA GLY A 34 -0.71 16.17 -3.80
C GLY A 34 0.29 15.16 -3.22
N SER A 35 0.71 15.37 -1.97
CA SER A 35 1.60 14.47 -1.22
C SER A 35 0.86 13.54 -0.25
N SER A 36 -0.45 13.73 -0.05
CA SER A 36 -1.26 12.89 0.84
C SER A 36 -1.81 11.70 0.06
N LEU A 37 -1.69 10.51 0.63
CA LEU A 37 -2.19 9.26 0.05
C LEU A 37 -3.29 8.69 0.95
N THR A 38 -4.48 8.56 0.41
CA THR A 38 -5.61 7.89 1.03
C THR A 38 -6.02 6.69 0.19
N GLY A 39 -6.92 5.86 0.70
CA GLY A 39 -7.40 4.72 -0.06
C GLY A 39 -7.99 3.62 0.80
N THR A 40 -8.37 2.54 0.13
CA THR A 40 -8.95 1.37 0.75
C THR A 40 -8.30 0.11 0.20
N MET A 41 -7.79 -0.75 1.08
CA MET A 41 -7.22 -2.04 0.73
C MET A 41 -8.24 -3.15 0.98
N GLU A 42 -8.52 -3.92 -0.06
CA GLU A 42 -9.40 -5.08 -0.02
C GLU A 42 -8.64 -6.31 0.45
N THR A 43 -9.18 -6.97 1.48
CA THR A 43 -8.60 -8.18 2.03
C THR A 43 -9.64 -9.26 2.21
N ARG A 44 -9.17 -10.50 2.43
CA ARG A 44 -10.06 -11.66 2.66
C ARG A 44 -11.01 -11.49 3.86
N MET A 45 -10.72 -10.58 4.78
CA MET A 45 -11.56 -10.33 5.97
C MET A 45 -12.49 -9.10 5.79
N GLY A 46 -12.38 -8.39 4.67
CA GLY A 46 -13.05 -7.11 4.43
C GLY A 46 -12.08 -6.04 3.97
N SER A 47 -12.58 -4.81 3.89
CA SER A 47 -11.81 -3.66 3.42
C SER A 47 -11.24 -2.87 4.59
N VAL A 48 -9.98 -2.44 4.48
CA VAL A 48 -9.30 -1.63 5.51
C VAL A 48 -8.87 -0.28 4.91
N PRO A 49 -9.13 0.84 5.61
CA PRO A 49 -8.70 2.14 5.14
C PRO A 49 -7.18 2.30 5.31
N ILE A 50 -6.58 3.03 4.38
CA ILE A 50 -5.20 3.49 4.47
C ILE A 50 -5.15 4.73 5.37
N GLN A 51 -4.17 4.75 6.27
CA GLN A 51 -3.93 5.84 7.22
C GLN A 51 -2.49 6.34 7.10
N ASN A 52 -2.26 7.62 7.41
CA ASN A 52 -0.93 8.23 7.37
C ASN A 52 -0.20 7.99 6.04
N GLY A 53 -0.94 7.98 4.92
CA GLY A 53 -0.34 7.77 3.62
C GLY A 53 0.31 9.05 3.11
N SER A 54 1.54 8.93 2.64
CA SER A 54 2.29 10.01 2.01
C SER A 54 3.09 9.52 0.80
N VAL A 55 3.24 10.39 -0.19
CA VAL A 55 4.12 10.17 -1.34
C VAL A 55 5.06 11.36 -1.49
N GLU A 56 6.36 11.07 -1.49
CA GLU A 56 7.43 12.05 -1.63
C GLU A 56 8.36 11.62 -2.78
N GLY A 57 8.23 12.28 -3.93
CA GLY A 57 8.94 11.87 -5.14
C GLY A 57 8.51 10.47 -5.58
N ASN A 58 9.40 9.49 -5.49
CA ASN A 58 9.11 8.09 -5.77
C ASN A 58 8.93 7.23 -4.52
N LYS A 59 9.03 7.78 -3.32
CA LYS A 59 8.86 7.04 -2.08
C LYS A 59 7.42 7.14 -1.61
N LEU A 60 6.87 6.02 -1.17
CA LEU A 60 5.55 5.95 -0.56
C LEU A 60 5.66 5.36 0.84
N SER A 61 4.88 5.91 1.76
CA SER A 61 4.70 5.32 3.08
C SER A 61 3.24 5.38 3.45
N PHE A 62 2.71 4.32 4.05
CA PHE A 62 1.35 4.32 4.54
C PHE A 62 1.15 3.25 5.61
N THR A 63 0.15 3.43 6.46
CA THR A 63 -0.17 2.51 7.54
C THR A 63 -1.56 1.91 7.31
N VAL A 64 -1.69 0.62 7.58
CA VAL A 64 -2.98 -0.09 7.56
C VAL A 64 -3.17 -0.81 8.87
N VAL A 65 -4.37 -0.74 9.41
CA VAL A 65 -4.72 -1.39 10.68
C VAL A 65 -5.72 -2.49 10.38
N PHE A 66 -5.28 -3.72 10.58
CA PHE A 66 -6.08 -4.92 10.39
C PHE A 66 -6.75 -5.34 11.67
N SER A 67 -8.08 -5.33 11.70
CA SER A 67 -8.85 -5.84 12.82
C SER A 67 -9.25 -7.30 12.61
N ARG A 68 -8.89 -8.18 13.54
CA ARG A 68 -9.28 -9.59 13.55
C ARG A 68 -9.91 -9.92 14.90
N GLY A 69 -11.23 -9.78 14.99
CA GLY A 69 -11.97 -9.89 16.25
C GLY A 69 -11.60 -8.75 17.19
N GLU A 70 -11.20 -9.08 18.42
CA GLU A 70 -10.79 -8.09 19.44
C GLU A 70 -9.36 -7.57 19.28
N ARG A 71 -8.59 -8.08 18.31
CA ARG A 71 -7.18 -7.68 18.11
C ARG A 71 -7.01 -6.87 16.83
N SER A 72 -6.31 -5.75 16.94
CA SER A 72 -5.82 -4.97 15.81
C SER A 72 -4.34 -5.24 15.55
N PHE A 73 -3.95 -5.25 14.28
CA PHE A 73 -2.58 -5.38 13.81
C PHE A 73 -2.27 -4.20 12.93
N GLU A 74 -1.43 -3.30 13.44
CA GLU A 74 -0.89 -2.20 12.65
C GLU A 74 0.25 -2.72 11.78
N MET A 75 0.26 -2.28 10.53
CA MET A 75 1.26 -2.62 9.54
C MET A 75 1.66 -1.34 8.81
N THR A 76 2.94 -0.99 8.87
CA THR A 76 3.49 0.18 8.18
C THR A 76 4.17 -0.29 6.90
N TYR A 77 3.66 0.17 5.77
CA TYR A 77 4.18 -0.10 4.44
C TYR A 77 5.13 1.03 4.05
N SER A 78 6.27 0.67 3.48
CA SER A 78 7.24 1.60 2.93
C SER A 78 7.74 1.03 1.62
N GLY A 79 7.75 1.85 0.58
CA GLY A 79 8.13 1.38 -0.74
C GLY A 79 8.57 2.48 -1.66
N THR A 80 9.02 2.07 -2.84
CA THR A 80 9.38 2.94 -3.94
C THR A 80 8.54 2.58 -5.14
N VAL A 81 8.03 3.61 -5.83
CA VAL A 81 7.24 3.48 -7.05
C VAL A 81 8.14 3.73 -8.25
N GLU A 82 8.04 2.85 -9.24
CA GLU A 82 8.75 2.88 -10.50
C GLU A 82 7.72 2.72 -11.63
N GLY A 83 7.15 3.84 -12.09
CA GLY A 83 6.10 3.85 -13.12
C GLY A 83 4.82 3.17 -12.62
N ASP A 84 4.43 2.08 -13.29
CA ASP A 84 3.23 1.29 -12.98
C ASP A 84 3.50 0.15 -12.00
N THR A 85 4.70 0.12 -11.41
CA THR A 85 5.11 -0.89 -10.42
C THR A 85 5.56 -0.22 -9.14
N ALA A 86 5.36 -0.88 -8.00
CA ALA A 86 5.93 -0.47 -6.74
C ALA A 86 6.52 -1.68 -6.03
N LYS A 87 7.53 -1.45 -5.21
CA LYS A 87 8.14 -2.50 -4.38
C LYS A 87 8.59 -1.92 -3.06
N GLY A 88 8.59 -2.75 -2.03
CA GLY A 88 8.98 -2.29 -0.72
C GLY A 88 8.87 -3.38 0.32
N THR A 89 8.88 -2.94 1.56
CA THR A 89 8.69 -3.80 2.72
C THR A 89 7.61 -3.22 3.62
N TYR A 90 6.94 -4.10 4.36
CA TYR A 90 6.07 -3.66 5.44
C TYR A 90 6.51 -4.28 6.74
N GLN A 91 6.46 -3.47 7.80
CA GLN A 91 6.78 -3.92 9.14
C GLN A 91 5.52 -4.45 9.84
N THR A 92 5.69 -5.56 10.53
CA THR A 92 4.68 -6.15 11.41
C THR A 92 5.30 -6.44 12.77
N SER A 93 4.46 -6.72 13.76
CA SER A 93 4.90 -7.21 15.07
C SER A 93 5.69 -8.53 15.03
N ARG A 94 5.73 -9.22 13.88
CA ARG A 94 6.45 -10.49 13.69
C ARG A 94 7.72 -10.36 12.84
N GLY A 95 8.00 -9.18 12.30
CA GLY A 95 9.10 -8.94 11.39
C GLY A 95 8.68 -8.19 10.13
N GLU A 96 9.65 -8.01 9.25
CA GLU A 96 9.51 -7.34 7.96
C GLU A 96 9.12 -8.33 6.86
N VAL A 97 8.28 -7.89 5.93
CA VAL A 97 7.84 -8.69 4.78
C VAL A 97 7.97 -7.88 3.50
N GLU A 98 8.54 -8.50 2.48
CA GLU A 98 8.65 -7.91 1.15
C GLU A 98 7.31 -7.94 0.41
N TRP A 99 7.03 -6.86 -0.29
CA TRP A 99 5.87 -6.74 -1.14
C TRP A 99 6.21 -6.04 -2.45
N THR A 100 5.49 -6.43 -3.50
CA THR A 100 5.47 -5.78 -4.80
C THR A 100 4.04 -5.35 -5.10
N ALA A 101 3.87 -4.36 -5.96
CA ALA A 101 2.57 -3.94 -6.43
C ALA A 101 2.63 -3.58 -7.90
N THR A 102 1.53 -3.84 -8.60
CA THR A 102 1.36 -3.49 -10.00
C THR A 102 0.04 -2.75 -10.17
N ARG A 103 0.06 -1.65 -10.91
CA ARG A 103 -1.16 -0.91 -11.26
C ARG A 103 -2.06 -1.83 -12.09
N VAL A 104 -3.32 -1.93 -11.70
CA VAL A 104 -4.34 -2.68 -12.44
C VAL A 104 -4.96 -1.69 -13.41
N GLU A 105 -4.63 -1.80 -14.69
CA GLU A 105 -5.38 -1.10 -15.73
C GLU A 105 -6.72 -1.82 -15.92
N GLU A 106 -7.82 -1.20 -15.50
CA GLU A 106 -9.15 -1.57 -16.01
C GLU A 106 -9.22 -1.08 -17.46
N GLY A 107 -9.01 -2.00 -18.40
CA GLY A 107 -9.13 -1.78 -19.84
C GLY A 107 -10.57 -1.74 -20.34
#